data_AF-A0A537UPV2-F1
#
_entry.id   AF-A0A537UPV2-F1
#
_cell.length_a   1.000
_cell.length_b   1.000
_cell.length_c   1.000
_cell.angle_alpha   90.00
_cell.angle_beta   90.00
_cell.angle_gamma   90.00
#
_symmetry.space_group_name_H-M   'P 1'
#
loop_
_entity.id
_entity.type
_entity.pdbx_description
1 polymer ?
#
loop_
_entity_poly.entity_id
_entity_poly.type
_entity_poly.pdbx_seq_one_letter_code
_entity_poly.pdbx_strand_id
1 'polypeptide(L)' 'GECGVFTYEIAETKVTQVMDFARKHQHPLQCVMEKK' A
#
# COMPACT_ATOMS: atom_id res chain seq x y z
N GLY A 1 -5.94 0.82 9.70
CA GLY A 1 -7.14 -0.01 9.44
C GLY A 1 -6.86 -0.93 8.29
N GLU A 2 -7.57 -2.06 8.19
CA GLU A 2 -7.45 -2.99 7.05
C GLU A 2 -8.11 -2.38 5.81
N CYS A 3 -7.34 -2.19 4.73
CA CYS A 3 -7.85 -1.61 3.47
C CYS A 3 -8.53 -2.66 2.57
N GLY A 4 -8.23 -3.95 2.75
CA GLY A 4 -8.79 -5.07 2.00
C GLY A 4 -7.83 -6.26 1.88
N VAL A 5 -8.36 -7.41 1.45
CA VAL A 5 -7.60 -8.64 1.17
C VAL A 5 -7.48 -8.83 -0.34
N PHE A 6 -6.26 -9.04 -0.81
CA PHE A 6 -5.94 -9.21 -2.23
C PHE A 6 -4.98 -10.38 -2.43
N THR A 7 -4.85 -10.85 -3.66
CA THR A 7 -3.73 -11.73 -4.03
C THR A 7 -2.40 -11.00 -3.86
N TYR A 8 -1.31 -11.74 -3.66
CA TYR A 8 0.02 -11.18 -3.38
C TYR A 8 0.42 -10.09 -4.39
N GLU A 9 0.34 -10.40 -5.68
CA GLU A 9 0.75 -9.48 -6.76
C GLU A 9 -0.06 -8.18 -6.77
N ILE A 10 -1.37 -8.27 -6.49
CA ILE A 10 -2.25 -7.11 -6.42
C ILE A 10 -1.94 -6.29 -5.15
N ALA A 11 -1.71 -6.95 -4.01
CA ALA A 11 -1.37 -6.28 -2.76
C ALA A 11 -0.05 -5.50 -2.87
N GLU A 12 0.99 -6.13 -3.43
CA GLU A 12 2.31 -5.53 -3.62
C GLU A 12 2.25 -4.29 -4.52
N THR A 13 1.52 -4.41 -5.64
CA THR A 13 1.32 -3.30 -6.58
C THR A 13 0.58 -2.13 -5.91
N LYS A 14 -0.49 -2.41 -5.16
CA LYS A 14 -1.29 -1.38 -4.47
C LYS A 14 -0.49 -0.66 -3.38
N VAL A 15 0.27 -1.40 -2.57
CA VAL A 15 1.13 -0.80 -1.53
C VAL A 15 2.13 0.17 -2.17
N THR A 16 2.79 -0.25 -3.26
CA THR A 16 3.76 0.60 -3.97
C THR A 16 3.10 1.88 -4.51
N GLN A 17 1.94 1.75 -5.17
CA GLN A 17 1.19 2.90 -5.71
C GLN A 17 0.80 3.91 -4.62
N VAL A 18 0.28 3.45 -3.48
CA VAL A 18 -0.11 4.31 -2.36
C VAL A 18 1.10 5.02 -1.76
N MET A 19 2.19 4.27 -1.54
CA MET A 19 3.42 4.82 -0.96
C MET A 19 4.07 5.86 -1.89
N ASP A 20 4.10 5.60 -3.21
CA ASP A 20 4.58 6.56 -4.19
C ASP A 20 3.73 7.83 -4.25
N PHE A 21 2.41 7.66 -4.23
CA PHE A 21 1.49 8.80 -4.24
C PHE A 21 1.67 9.68 -3.00
N ALA A 22 1.79 9.08 -1.81
CA ALA A 22 2.02 9.81 -0.57
C ALA A 22 3.35 10.55 -0.58
N ARG A 23 4.43 9.91 -1.01
CA ARG A 23 5.75 10.55 -1.14
C ARG A 23 5.73 11.73 -2.09
N LYS A 24 5.08 11.60 -3.25
CA LYS A 24 4.94 12.68 -4.25
C LYS A 24 4.23 13.91 -3.68
N HIS A 25 3.31 13.72 -2.73
CA HIS A 25 2.57 14.80 -2.08
C HIS A 25 3.15 15.18 -0.71
N GLN A 26 4.37 14.73 -0.39
CA GLN A 26 5.06 15.07 0.86
C GLN A 26 4.27 14.66 2.12
N HIS A 27 3.53 13.55 2.04
CA HIS A 27 2.80 12.99 3.17
C HIS A 27 3.56 11.81 3.80
N PRO A 28 3.63 11.72 5.14
CA PRO A 28 4.35 10.65 5.84
C PRO A 28 3.54 9.34 5.93
N LEU A 29 2.66 9.07 4.96
CA LEU A 29 1.78 7.90 4.99
C LEU A 29 2.62 6.62 4.87
N GLN A 30 2.24 5.61 5.65
CA GLN A 30 2.78 4.27 5.56
C GLN A 30 1.67 3.26 5.28
N CYS A 31 1.88 2.41 4.28
CA CYS A 31 1.03 1.30 3.90
C CYS A 31 1.89 0.03 3.85
N VAL A 32 1.38 -1.07 4.39
CA VAL A 32 2.05 -2.38 4.45
C VAL A 32 1.07 -3.46 4.02
N MET A 33 1.60 -4.58 3.53
CA MET A 33 0.84 -5.80 3.27
C MET A 33 1.25 -6.88 4.26
N GLU A 34 0.28 -7.69 4.69
CA GLU A 34 0.48 -8.82 5.59
C GLU A 34 -0.07 -10.09 4.93
N LYS A 35 0.64 -11.21 5.08
CA LYS A 35 0.15 -12.52 4.62
C LYS A 35 -0.91 -13.02 5.61
N LYS A 36 -2.05 -13.46 5.09
CA LYS A 36 -3.07 -14.18 5.85
C LYS A 36 -3.09 -15.66 5.48
#